data_AF-A0A7S0QNE7-F1
#
_entry.id   AF-A0A7S0QNE7-F1
#
_cell.length_a   1.000
_cell.length_b   1.000
_cell.length_c   1.000
_cell.angle_alpha   90.00
_cell.angle_beta   90.00
_cell.angle_gamma   90.00
#
_symmetry.space_group_name_H-M   'P 1'
#
loop_
_entity.id
_entity.type
_entity.pdbx_description
1 polymer ?
#
loop_
_entity_poly.entity_id
_entity_poly.type
_entity_poly.pdbx_seq_one_letter_code
_entity_poly.pdbx_strand_id
1 'polypeptide(L)'
;MAKPDINKAIPSTIDGWPLPTWVGPCVTSKPAHLEIHKEGALFDTYDFKGRPMISVGRAADRVTYCLDHPSISRLHAIFLHHQHLEDYWLVDMGSAHGTFVG
;
A
#
# COMPACT_ATOMS: atom_id res chain seq x y z
N MET A 1 5.89 -6.82 14.75
CA MET A 1 5.29 -6.84 13.39
C MET A 1 4.85 -8.26 13.05
N ALA A 2 3.59 -8.46 12.66
CA ALA A 2 3.09 -9.77 12.23
C ALA A 2 3.68 -10.13 10.85
N LYS A 3 4.21 -11.34 10.72
CA LYS A 3 4.70 -11.87 9.43
C LYS A 3 3.51 -11.92 8.45
N PRO A 4 3.67 -11.46 7.20
CA PRO A 4 2.62 -11.57 6.20
C PRO A 4 2.30 -13.06 5.97
N ASP A 5 1.02 -13.41 6.08
CA ASP A 5 0.55 -14.75 5.73
C ASP A 5 0.47 -14.85 4.21
N ILE A 6 1.49 -15.50 3.63
CA ILE A 6 1.63 -15.72 2.19
C ILE A 6 0.52 -16.61 1.60
N ASN A 7 -0.24 -17.32 2.44
CA ASN A 7 -1.35 -18.16 2.00
C ASN A 7 -2.70 -17.45 2.12
N LYS A 8 -2.73 -16.21 2.63
CA LYS A 8 -3.96 -15.45 2.70
C LYS A 8 -4.40 -15.07 1.29
N ALA A 9 -5.61 -15.49 0.92
CA ALA A 9 -6.21 -15.15 -0.36
C ALA A 9 -6.23 -13.63 -0.56
N ILE A 10 -5.81 -13.20 -1.76
CA ILE A 10 -5.87 -11.80 -2.17
C ILE A 10 -7.35 -11.45 -2.34
N PRO A 11 -7.86 -10.39 -1.67
CA PRO A 11 -9.26 -10.02 -1.83
C PRO A 11 -9.50 -9.50 -3.24
N SER A 12 -10.69 -9.77 -3.79
CA SER A 12 -11.08 -9.29 -5.13
C SER A 12 -11.41 -7.79 -5.16
N THR A 13 -11.61 -7.17 -3.99
CA THR A 13 -11.91 -5.75 -3.87
C THR A 13 -11.24 -5.14 -2.63
N ILE A 14 -11.01 -3.84 -2.67
CA ILE A 14 -10.70 -3.01 -1.49
C ILE A 14 -11.76 -1.94 -1.41
N ASP A 15 -12.55 -1.97 -0.34
CA ASP A 15 -13.59 -0.95 -0.12
C ASP A 15 -14.56 -0.78 -1.30
N GLY A 16 -14.90 -1.91 -1.95
CA GLY A 16 -15.73 -1.94 -3.16
C GLY A 16 -15.01 -1.61 -4.46
N TRP A 17 -13.75 -1.15 -4.41
CA TRP A 17 -12.94 -0.94 -5.61
C TRP A 17 -12.36 -2.28 -6.11
N PRO A 18 -12.55 -2.65 -7.40
CA PRO A 18 -12.11 -3.92 -7.93
C PRO A 18 -10.59 -4.00 -8.02
N LEU A 19 -10.00 -5.02 -7.39
CA LEU A 19 -8.57 -5.25 -7.48
C LEU A 19 -8.23 -5.86 -8.85
N PRO A 20 -7.24 -5.32 -9.59
CA PRO A 20 -6.84 -5.88 -10.87
C PRO A 20 -6.27 -7.31 -10.72
N THR A 21 -6.51 -8.15 -11.73
CA THR A 21 -6.08 -9.57 -11.71
C THR A 21 -4.57 -9.77 -11.77
N TRP A 22 -3.82 -8.74 -12.18
CA TRP A 22 -2.36 -8.75 -12.21
C TRP A 22 -1.73 -8.44 -10.86
N VAL A 23 -2.52 -8.10 -9.84
CA VAL A 23 -2.03 -7.87 -8.48
C VAL A 23 -1.72 -9.22 -7.84
N GLY A 24 -0.49 -9.36 -7.34
CA GLY A 24 -0.04 -10.61 -6.70
C GLY A 24 1.08 -10.37 -5.70
N PRO A 25 1.44 -11.38 -4.89
CA PRO A 25 2.40 -11.22 -3.80
C PRO A 25 3.74 -10.71 -4.31
N CYS A 26 4.38 -9.81 -3.55
CA CYS A 26 5.73 -9.36 -3.84
C CYS A 26 6.74 -10.48 -3.57
N VAL A 27 7.18 -11.17 -4.63
CA VAL A 27 8.13 -12.29 -4.60
C VAL A 27 9.54 -11.91 -5.04
N THR A 28 9.80 -10.62 -5.23
CA THR A 28 11.10 -10.14 -5.70
C THR A 28 12.23 -10.49 -4.74
N SER A 29 13.42 -10.73 -5.31
CA SER A 29 14.67 -10.97 -4.56
C SER A 29 15.32 -9.67 -4.07
N LYS A 30 14.87 -8.52 -4.58
CA LYS A 30 15.37 -7.20 -4.19
C LYS A 30 14.69 -6.69 -2.91
N PRO A 31 15.30 -5.75 -2.17
CA PRO A 31 14.60 -5.03 -1.11
C PRO A 31 13.34 -4.34 -1.66
N ALA A 32 12.23 -4.56 -0.97
CA ALA A 32 10.91 -4.08 -1.37
C ALA A 32 10.24 -3.49 -0.13
N HIS A 33 10.52 -2.22 0.14
CA HIS A 33 10.00 -1.52 1.31
C HIS A 33 9.60 -0.10 0.96
N LEU A 34 8.59 0.41 1.67
CA LEU A 34 8.21 1.81 1.63
C LEU A 34 8.92 2.52 2.78
N GLU A 35 9.62 3.60 2.47
CA GLU A 35 10.14 4.51 3.48
C GLU A 35 9.15 5.66 3.67
N ILE A 36 8.77 5.89 4.92
CA ILE A 36 7.87 6.96 5.29
C ILE A 36 8.72 8.08 5.85
N HIS A 37 8.72 9.21 5.16
CA HIS A 37 9.48 10.40 5.54
C HIS A 37 8.54 11.50 6.01
N LYS A 38 8.95 12.24 7.05
CA LYS A 38 8.28 13.44 7.53
C LYS A 38 9.31 14.55 7.67
N GLU A 39 9.08 15.68 6.99
CA GLU A 39 10.00 16.83 7.04
C GLU A 39 11.47 16.47 6.71
N GLY A 40 11.65 15.50 5.79
CA GLY A 40 12.97 15.01 5.39
C GLY A 40 13.62 14.00 6.34
N ALA A 41 12.98 13.68 7.47
CA ALA A 41 13.43 12.63 8.37
C ALA A 41 12.70 11.30 8.10
N LEU A 42 13.46 10.20 8.06
CA LEU A 42 12.90 8.86 8.03
C LEU A 42 12.12 8.62 9.33
N PHE A 43 10.81 8.42 9.21
CA PHE A 43 9.89 8.19 10.30
C PHE A 43 9.66 6.69 10.54
N ASP A 44 9.44 5.93 9.46
CA ASP A 44 9.22 4.49 9.52
C ASP A 44 9.57 3.80 8.20
N THR A 45 9.73 2.49 8.24
CA THR A 45 9.92 1.64 7.07
C THR A 45 8.90 0.50 7.09
N TYR A 46 8.14 0.36 6.02
CA TYR A 46 7.13 -0.69 5.90
C TYR A 46 7.51 -1.71 4.83
N ASP A 47 7.61 -2.98 5.23
CA ASP A 47 7.99 -4.09 4.35
C ASP A 47 6.85 -4.47 3.40
N PHE A 48 7.14 -4.45 2.10
CA PHE A 48 6.24 -4.88 1.03
C PHE A 48 6.36 -6.39 0.76
N LYS A 49 7.43 -7.05 1.23
CA LYS A 49 7.73 -8.44 0.89
C LYS A 49 6.58 -9.39 1.21
N GLY A 50 6.21 -10.22 0.22
CA GLY A 50 5.12 -11.17 0.29
C GLY A 50 3.72 -10.54 0.31
N ARG A 51 3.60 -9.21 0.29
CA ARG A 51 2.30 -8.52 0.27
C ARG A 51 1.95 -8.17 -1.18
N PRO A 52 0.68 -8.36 -1.59
CA PRO A 52 0.23 -7.91 -2.90
C PRO A 52 -0.01 -6.40 -2.97
N MET A 53 -0.25 -5.78 -1.82
CA MET A 53 -0.59 -4.37 -1.72
C MET A 53 -0.42 -3.80 -0.32
N ILE A 54 -0.34 -2.48 -0.26
CA ILE A 54 -0.36 -1.67 0.96
C ILE A 54 -1.35 -0.53 0.74
N SER A 55 -2.40 -0.46 1.56
CA SER A 55 -3.27 0.72 1.60
C SER A 55 -2.80 1.68 2.69
N VAL A 56 -2.84 2.98 2.37
CA VAL A 56 -2.52 4.08 3.28
C VAL A 56 -3.73 4.98 3.50
N GLY A 57 -3.89 5.47 4.71
CA GLY A 57 -4.97 6.37 5.08
C GLY A 57 -5.07 6.60 6.58
N ARG A 58 -6.13 7.27 7.03
CA ARG A 58 -6.33 7.64 8.44
C ARG A 58 -7.27 6.70 9.22
N ALA A 59 -7.97 5.78 8.54
CA ALA A 59 -8.88 4.82 9.18
C ALA A 59 -8.14 3.51 9.45
N ALA A 60 -7.55 3.35 10.64
CA ALA A 60 -6.72 2.20 11.02
C ALA A 60 -7.41 0.83 10.87
N ASP A 61 -8.74 0.79 10.95
CA ASP A 61 -9.57 -0.39 10.74
C ASP A 61 -9.73 -0.77 9.25
N ARG A 62 -9.33 0.11 8.33
CA ARG A 62 -9.53 -0.03 6.88
C ARG A 62 -8.24 -0.04 6.07
N VAL A 63 -7.12 0.38 6.66
CA VAL A 63 -5.85 0.51 5.93
C VAL A 63 -4.74 -0.34 6.53
N THR A 64 -3.82 -0.77 5.68
CA THR A 64 -2.65 -1.54 6.07
C THR A 64 -1.65 -0.70 6.86
N TYR A 65 -1.50 0.58 6.50
CA TYR A 65 -0.63 1.52 7.18
C TYR A 65 -1.38 2.82 7.49
N CYS A 66 -1.61 3.05 8.78
CA CYS A 66 -2.38 4.20 9.25
C CYS A 66 -1.46 5.41 9.46
N LEU A 67 -1.84 6.55 8.87
CA LEU A 67 -1.17 7.83 9.04
C LEU A 67 -2.12 8.83 9.72
N ASP A 68 -1.63 9.51 10.74
CA ASP A 68 -2.41 10.49 11.50
C ASP A 68 -2.08 11.92 11.04
N HIS A 69 -2.71 12.34 9.95
CA HIS A 69 -2.64 13.72 9.49
C HIS A 69 -4.00 14.16 8.90
N PRO A 70 -4.49 15.38 9.18
CA PRO A 70 -5.82 15.82 8.76
C PRO A 70 -6.02 15.89 7.25
N SER A 71 -4.96 16.09 6.46
CA SER A 71 -5.04 16.06 4.99
C SER A 71 -5.15 14.64 4.41
N ILE A 72 -5.02 13.60 5.24
CA ILE A 72 -5.06 12.21 4.79
C ILE A 72 -6.50 11.67 4.91
N SER A 73 -6.98 11.12 3.80
CA SER A 73 -8.29 10.50 3.68
C SER A 73 -8.33 9.19 4.48
N ARG A 74 -9.54 8.71 4.81
CA ARG A 74 -9.73 7.42 5.51
C ARG A 74 -9.05 6.26 4.78
N LEU A 75 -9.28 6.17 3.47
CA LEU A 75 -8.50 5.41 2.49
C LEU A 75 -8.01 6.45 1.48
N HIS A 76 -6.71 6.65 1.38
CA HIS A 76 -6.13 7.76 0.61
C HIS A 76 -5.50 7.25 -0.68
N ALA A 77 -4.63 6.26 -0.58
CA ALA A 77 -4.00 5.64 -1.73
C ALA A 77 -3.69 4.17 -1.46
N ILE A 78 -3.44 3.42 -2.54
CA ILE A 78 -3.03 2.03 -2.48
C ILE A 78 -1.80 1.85 -3.35
N PHE A 79 -0.79 1.20 -2.79
CA PHE A 79 0.33 0.66 -3.53
C PHE A 79 0.02 -0.79 -3.90
N LEU A 80 0.18 -1.13 -5.17
CA LEU A 80 -0.06 -2.46 -5.72
C LEU A 80 1.24 -3.03 -6.27
N HIS A 81 1.48 -4.31 -6.06
CA HIS A 81 2.57 -5.03 -6.73
C HIS A 81 2.05 -5.79 -7.94
N HIS A 82 2.67 -5.54 -9.09
CA HIS A 82 2.33 -6.17 -10.35
C HIS A 82 3.12 -7.47 -10.54
N GLN A 83 2.47 -8.62 -10.35
CA GLN A 83 3.15 -9.91 -10.23
C GLN A 83 3.91 -10.35 -11.49
N HIS A 84 3.50 -9.89 -12.68
CA HIS A 84 4.16 -10.26 -13.94
C HIS A 84 5.28 -9.32 -14.36
N LEU A 85 5.32 -8.11 -13.80
CA LEU A 85 6.31 -7.07 -14.16
C LEU A 85 7.31 -6.82 -13.03
N GLU A 86 7.02 -7.32 -11.83
CA GLU A 86 7.80 -7.05 -10.62
C GLU A 86 7.93 -5.55 -10.29
N ASP A 87 6.93 -4.77 -10.72
CA ASP A 87 6.84 -3.33 -10.55
C ASP A 87 5.74 -2.93 -9.55
N TYR A 88 5.76 -1.65 -9.15
CA TYR A 88 4.79 -1.07 -8.21
C TYR A 88 3.91 -0.04 -8.90
N TRP A 89 2.64 -0.02 -8.51
CA TRP A 89 1.66 0.92 -9.00
C TRP A 89 1.05 1.68 -7.82
N LEU A 90 0.83 2.98 -7.99
CA LEU A 90 0.18 3.84 -7.01
C LEU A 90 -1.19 4.23 -7.55
N VAL A 91 -2.23 3.94 -6.77
CA VAL A 91 -3.61 4.28 -7.08
C VAL A 91 -4.11 5.29 -6.05
N ASP A 92 -4.45 6.49 -6.50
CA ASP A 92 -5.19 7.46 -5.69
C ASP A 92 -6.65 7.01 -5.57
N MET A 93 -7.17 6.96 -4.34
CA MET A 93 -8.53 6.47 -4.06
C MET A 93 -9.57 7.60 -4.00
N GLY A 94 -9.39 8.64 -4.82
CA GLY A 94 -10.20 9.85 -4.77
C GLY A 94 -9.90 10.65 -3.50
N SER A 95 -8.61 10.82 -3.21
CA SER A 95 -8.20 11.51 -1.99
C SER A 95 -8.56 13.00 -2.02
N ALA A 96 -8.83 13.59 -0.85
CA ALA A 96 -9.32 14.97 -0.78
C ALA A 96 -8.27 16.02 -1.19
N HIS A 97 -6.99 15.69 -1.01
CA HIS A 97 -5.86 16.59 -1.28
C HIS A 97 -4.97 16.10 -2.42
N GLY A 98 -5.34 14.99 -3.08
CA GLY A 98 -4.56 14.36 -4.13
C GLY A 98 -3.38 13.55 -3.64
N THR A 99 -2.85 12.73 -4.55
CA THR A 99 -1.60 11.98 -4.42
C THR A 99 -0.63 12.45 -5.49
N PHE A 100 0.63 12.71 -5.13
CA PHE A 100 1.64 13.27 -6.03
C PHE A 100 2.81 12.30 -6.20
N VAL A 101 3.31 12.18 -7.44
CA VAL A 101 4.51 11.42 -7.81
C VAL A 101 5.48 12.40 -8.46
N GLY A 102 6.73 12.43 -8.00
CA GLY A 102 7.76 13.39 -8.43
C GLY A 102 9.14 12.78 -8.52
#